data_AF-A0A5P8JU63-F1
#
_entry.id   AF-A0A5P8JU63-F1
#
_cell.length_a   1.000
_cell.length_b   1.000
_cell.length_c   1.000
_cell.angle_alpha   90.00
_cell.angle_beta   90.00
_cell.angle_gamma   90.00
#
_symmetry.space_group_name_H-M   'P 1'
#
loop_
_entity.id
_entity.type
_entity.pdbx_description
1 polymer ?
#
loop_
_entity_poly.entity_id
_entity_poly.type
_entity_poly.pdbx_seq_one_letter_code
_entity_poly.pdbx_strand_id
1 'polypeptide(L)'
;MQNSKPVLVALSWLQIALMPMLYLWSAGIQWSLTLVATLLFTLCLAGARGQIKLIWWLATAAIFGVIAASAQWLLLPVILAQVVYSGLINSQKLSQALEITLWTISVFFAQMVLLYQLMQGTTWQLLLLLAVLLIPQVISVWADRMPVWLALIMLAAVAVIGYFSGQLTLIAAGALVVIAAASSTRVLKVNANLQALASVLIGVIFILSRLHG
;
A
#
# COMPACT_ATOMS: atom_id res chain seq x y z
N MET A 1 -2.57 4.22 -22.76
CA MET A 1 -3.53 4.97 -21.93
C MET A 1 -2.78 6.10 -21.25
N GLN A 2 -3.11 7.35 -21.54
CA GLN A 2 -2.57 8.51 -20.82
C GLN A 2 -2.94 8.36 -19.34
N ASN A 3 -1.94 8.34 -18.45
CA ASN A 3 -2.17 8.34 -17.02
C ASN A 3 -2.77 9.70 -16.63
N SER A 4 -4.09 9.80 -16.57
CA SER A 4 -4.73 10.97 -16.00
C SER A 4 -4.30 11.06 -14.54
N LYS A 5 -3.49 12.07 -14.23
CA LYS A 5 -2.97 12.37 -12.88
C LYS A 5 -4.02 12.21 -11.76
N PRO A 6 -5.29 12.67 -11.89
CA PRO A 6 -6.29 12.46 -10.83
C PRO A 6 -6.60 10.97 -10.56
N VAL A 7 -6.60 10.11 -11.58
CA VAL A 7 -6.86 8.67 -11.41
C VAL A 7 -5.72 8.01 -10.65
N LEU A 8 -4.47 8.39 -10.93
CA LEU A 8 -3.32 7.89 -10.19
C LEU A 8 -3.40 8.27 -8.71
N VAL A 9 -3.77 9.52 -8.41
CA VAL A 9 -3.95 9.99 -7.02
C VAL A 9 -5.07 9.20 -6.33
N ALA A 10 -6.22 9.06 -6.97
CA ALA A 10 -7.35 8.32 -6.41
C ALA A 10 -7.01 6.85 -6.14
N LEU A 11 -6.40 6.15 -7.10
CA LEU A 11 -6.01 4.76 -6.94
C LEU A 11 -4.90 4.58 -5.89
N SER A 12 -3.93 5.51 -5.85
CA SER A 12 -2.84 5.48 -4.85
C SER A 12 -3.37 5.72 -3.44
N TRP A 13 -4.34 6.63 -3.29
CA TRP A 13 -4.99 6.86 -2.01
C TRP A 13 -5.83 5.66 -1.58
N LEU A 14 -6.62 5.08 -2.50
CA LEU A 14 -7.37 3.85 -2.24
C LEU A 14 -6.44 2.69 -1.86
N GLN A 15 -5.29 2.57 -2.53
CA GLN A 15 -4.29 1.57 -2.20
C GLN A 15 -3.85 1.68 -0.74
N ILE A 16 -3.67 2.89 -0.21
CA ILE A 16 -3.27 3.11 1.18
C ILE A 16 -4.46 2.95 2.13
N ALA A 17 -5.58 3.63 1.88
CA ALA A 17 -6.64 3.79 2.86
C ALA A 17 -7.61 2.60 2.91
N LEU A 18 -7.88 1.96 1.77
CA LEU A 18 -9.00 1.03 1.66
C LEU A 18 -8.82 -0.21 2.53
N MET A 19 -7.65 -0.86 2.47
CA MET A 19 -7.42 -2.10 3.21
C MET A 19 -7.51 -1.91 4.73
N PRO A 20 -6.82 -0.95 5.38
CA PRO A 20 -6.96 -0.70 6.81
C PRO A 20 -8.41 -0.40 7.24
N MET A 21 -9.12 0.41 6.45
CA MET A 21 -10.49 0.81 6.77
C MET A 21 -11.46 -0.37 6.64
N LEU A 22 -11.32 -1.20 5.60
CA LEU A 22 -12.14 -2.41 5.43
C LEU A 22 -11.82 -3.47 6.48
N TYR A 23 -10.56 -3.58 6.90
CA TYR A 23 -10.13 -4.55 7.91
C TYR A 23 -10.83 -4.35 9.26
N LEU A 24 -11.11 -3.09 9.64
CA LEU A 24 -11.77 -2.73 10.91
C LEU A 24 -13.23 -2.31 10.74
N TRP A 25 -13.77 -2.41 9.53
CA TRP A 25 -15.15 -2.00 9.24
C TRP A 25 -16.17 -2.72 10.11
N SER A 26 -16.01 -4.04 10.28
CA SER A 26 -16.92 -4.87 11.08
C SER A 26 -16.85 -4.59 12.58
N ALA A 27 -15.71 -4.09 13.07
CA ALA A 27 -15.51 -3.76 14.48
C ALA A 27 -16.06 -2.38 14.87
N GLY A 28 -16.48 -1.57 13.88
CA GLY A 28 -16.95 -0.21 14.07
C GLY A 28 -15.79 0.79 14.12
N ILE A 29 -15.72 1.66 13.12
CA ILE A 29 -14.67 2.70 13.04
C ILE A 29 -15.00 3.83 14.02
N GLN A 30 -14.13 4.04 15.00
CA GLN A 30 -14.20 5.20 15.89
C GLN A 30 -13.57 6.41 15.20
N TRP A 31 -14.41 7.38 14.83
CA TRP A 31 -13.95 8.61 14.21
C TRP A 31 -13.27 9.51 15.24
N SER A 32 -12.00 9.81 14.97
CA SER A 32 -11.20 10.74 15.76
C SER A 32 -10.54 11.77 14.86
N LEU A 33 -10.14 12.90 15.45
CA LEU A 33 -9.37 13.92 14.75
C LEU A 33 -8.06 13.34 14.19
N THR A 34 -7.40 12.46 14.94
CA THR A 34 -6.14 11.83 14.51
C THR A 34 -6.33 10.88 13.33
N LEU A 35 -7.44 10.13 13.29
CA LEU A 35 -7.79 9.27 12.16
C LEU A 35 -8.06 10.09 10.90
N VAL A 36 -8.87 11.16 11.02
CA VAL A 36 -9.17 12.05 9.88
C VAL A 36 -7.89 12.72 9.38
N ALA A 37 -7.04 13.21 10.28
CA ALA A 37 -5.75 13.78 9.91
C ALA A 37 -4.85 12.75 9.22
N THR A 38 -4.87 11.48 9.66
CA THR A 38 -4.11 10.41 9.00
C THR A 38 -4.64 10.12 7.60
N LEU A 39 -5.96 10.07 7.40
CA LEU A 39 -6.57 9.90 6.07
C LEU A 39 -6.18 11.05 5.13
N LEU A 40 -6.22 12.29 5.60
CA LEU A 40 -5.79 13.46 4.84
C LEU A 40 -4.29 13.42 4.55
N PHE A 41 -3.46 13.00 5.50
CA PHE A 41 -2.03 12.77 5.30
C PHE A 41 -1.78 11.77 4.17
N THR A 42 -2.47 10.61 4.18
CA THR A 42 -2.33 9.60 3.11
C THR A 42 -2.82 10.11 1.76
N LEU A 43 -3.86 10.96 1.74
CA LEU A 43 -4.33 11.63 0.52
C LEU A 43 -3.27 12.59 -0.01
N CYS A 44 -2.60 13.35 0.86
CA CYS A 44 -1.53 14.24 0.46
C CYS A 44 -0.31 13.48 -0.09
N LEU A 45 0.05 12.33 0.48
CA LEU A 45 1.10 11.46 -0.09
C LEU A 45 0.73 10.95 -1.48
N ALA A 46 -0.53 10.52 -1.68
CA ALA A 46 -1.04 10.13 -2.99
C ALA A 46 -1.06 11.30 -3.98
N GLY A 47 -1.41 12.50 -3.51
CA GLY A 47 -1.38 13.75 -4.27
C GLY A 47 0.04 14.12 -4.73
N ALA A 48 1.03 13.96 -3.85
CA ALA A 48 2.45 14.17 -4.15
C ALA A 48 2.93 13.24 -5.27
N ARG A 49 2.44 11.98 -5.30
CA ARG A 49 2.72 11.03 -6.38
C ARG A 49 2.23 11.50 -7.75
N GLY A 50 1.12 12.24 -7.80
CA GLY A 50 0.61 12.84 -9.04
C GLY A 50 1.49 13.97 -9.60
N GLN A 51 2.53 14.40 -8.85
CA GLN A 51 3.44 15.51 -9.16
C GLN A 51 2.76 16.87 -9.42
N ILE A 52 1.49 17.03 -9.02
CA ILE A 52 0.78 18.30 -9.15
C ILE A 52 1.16 19.15 -7.95
N LYS A 53 1.94 20.22 -8.11
CA LYS A 53 2.30 21.11 -6.98
C LYS A 53 2.94 20.34 -5.80
N LEU A 54 3.97 19.55 -6.08
CA LEU A 54 4.63 18.63 -5.13
C LEU A 54 4.89 19.27 -3.74
N ILE A 55 5.50 20.46 -3.70
CA ILE A 55 5.85 21.15 -2.45
C ILE A 55 4.61 21.40 -1.58
N TRP A 56 3.49 21.78 -2.19
CA TRP A 56 2.25 22.05 -1.47
C TRP A 56 1.66 20.78 -0.86
N TRP A 57 1.68 19.65 -1.59
CA TRP A 57 1.24 18.36 -1.03
C TRP A 57 2.13 17.86 0.08
N LEU A 58 3.45 18.04 -0.02
CA LEU A 58 4.37 17.63 1.03
C LEU A 58 4.23 18.51 2.28
N ALA A 59 4.01 19.82 2.10
CA ALA A 59 3.76 20.74 3.21
C ALA A 59 2.45 20.40 3.93
N THR A 60 1.36 20.17 3.19
CA THR A 60 0.09 19.76 3.79
C THR A 60 0.17 18.36 4.41
N ALA A 61 0.92 17.43 3.81
CA ALA A 61 1.21 16.14 4.42
C ALA A 61 1.95 16.29 5.76
N ALA A 62 2.94 17.18 5.86
CA ALA A 62 3.63 17.42 7.12
C ALA A 62 2.69 17.96 8.20
N ILE A 63 1.82 18.92 7.86
CA ILE A 63 0.84 19.49 8.80
C ILE A 63 -0.12 18.41 9.31
N PHE A 64 -0.78 17.68 8.40
CA PHE A 64 -1.71 16.62 8.78
C PHE A 64 -1.01 15.46 9.48
N GLY A 65 0.23 15.18 9.12
CA GLY A 65 1.08 14.18 9.77
C GLY A 65 1.38 14.52 11.24
N VAL A 66 1.69 15.79 11.55
CA VAL A 66 1.89 16.24 12.94
C VAL A 66 0.58 16.12 13.74
N ILE A 67 -0.55 16.52 13.16
CA ILE A 67 -1.86 16.38 13.81
C ILE A 67 -2.20 14.90 14.04
N ALA A 68 -1.93 14.02 13.06
CA ALA A 68 -2.11 12.58 13.20
C ALA A 68 -1.27 11.99 14.35
N ALA A 69 -0.02 12.44 14.50
CA ALA A 69 0.88 11.99 15.57
C ALA A 69 0.57 12.61 16.95
N SER A 70 -0.37 13.55 17.06
CA SER A 70 -0.59 14.31 18.31
C SER A 70 -0.98 13.45 19.51
N ALA A 71 -1.72 12.36 19.28
CA ALA A 71 -2.05 11.38 20.32
C ALA A 71 -0.93 10.36 20.58
N GLN A 72 0.00 10.17 19.63
CA GLN A 72 1.10 9.23 19.75
C GLN A 72 2.36 9.71 19.02
N TRP A 73 3.23 10.39 19.77
CA TRP A 73 4.45 11.02 19.24
C TRP A 73 5.45 10.01 18.67
N LEU A 74 5.38 8.73 19.07
CA LEU A 74 6.22 7.66 18.50
C LEU A 74 5.96 7.43 17.00
N LEU A 75 4.80 7.84 16.46
CA LEU A 75 4.52 7.77 15.03
C LEU A 75 5.17 8.91 14.24
N LEU A 76 5.52 10.02 14.90
CA LEU A 76 6.02 11.22 14.24
C LEU A 76 7.29 10.96 13.40
N PRO A 77 8.32 10.21 13.88
CA PRO A 77 9.50 9.93 13.06
C PRO A 77 9.15 9.19 11.78
N VAL A 78 8.22 8.22 11.84
CA VAL A 78 7.77 7.46 10.67
C VAL A 78 7.04 8.37 9.70
N ILE A 79 6.13 9.21 10.19
CA ILE A 79 5.36 10.15 9.38
C ILE A 79 6.26 11.18 8.68
N LEU A 80 7.21 11.78 9.41
CA LEU A 80 8.16 12.73 8.83
C LEU A 80 9.08 12.03 7.81
N ALA A 81 9.55 10.82 8.12
CA ALA A 81 10.31 10.01 7.18
C ALA A 81 9.50 9.74 5.90
N GLN A 82 8.19 9.46 6.00
CA GLN A 82 7.31 9.28 4.85
C GLN A 82 7.18 10.55 3.99
N VAL A 83 7.08 11.73 4.60
CA VAL A 83 7.07 13.01 3.85
C VAL A 83 8.36 13.20 3.07
N VAL A 84 9.51 13.04 3.74
CA VAL A 84 10.83 13.17 3.09
C VAL A 84 11.01 12.12 2.00
N TYR A 85 10.66 10.87 2.29
CA TYR A 85 10.77 9.75 1.36
C TYR A 85 9.88 9.94 0.13
N SER A 86 8.65 10.41 0.30
CA SER A 86 7.76 10.78 -0.82
C SER A 86 8.35 11.92 -1.65
N GLY A 87 8.97 12.91 -1.01
CA GLY A 87 9.72 13.97 -1.70
C GLY A 87 10.90 13.42 -2.51
N LEU A 88 11.67 12.47 -1.98
CA LEU A 88 12.78 11.83 -2.69
C LEU A 88 12.29 11.00 -3.88
N ILE A 89 11.24 10.20 -3.73
CA ILE A 89 10.67 9.40 -4.84
C ILE A 89 10.25 10.30 -6.00
N ASN A 90 9.57 11.41 -5.69
CA ASN A 90 8.97 12.28 -6.71
C ASN A 90 9.93 13.34 -7.29
N SER A 91 11.08 13.59 -6.65
CA SER A 91 12.10 14.54 -7.14
C SER A 91 13.18 13.87 -7.99
N GLN A 92 13.41 12.57 -7.81
CA GLN A 92 14.47 11.83 -8.48
C GLN A 92 14.00 11.23 -9.81
N LYS A 93 14.90 11.16 -10.80
CA LYS A 93 14.65 10.45 -12.07
C LYS A 93 14.84 8.95 -11.86
N LEU A 94 13.80 8.27 -11.41
CA LEU A 94 13.82 6.84 -11.13
C LEU A 94 13.31 6.02 -12.32
N SER A 95 13.80 4.78 -12.44
CA SER A 95 13.16 3.81 -13.34
C SER A 95 11.76 3.45 -12.81
N GLN A 96 10.81 3.22 -13.70
CA GLN A 96 9.41 3.02 -13.32
C GLN A 96 9.19 1.82 -12.37
N ALA A 97 9.97 0.74 -12.54
CA ALA A 97 9.93 -0.41 -11.64
C ALA A 97 10.37 -0.06 -10.21
N LEU A 98 11.42 0.77 -10.11
CA LEU A 98 11.95 1.22 -8.83
C LEU A 98 11.00 2.24 -8.17
N GLU A 99 10.41 3.15 -8.94
CA GLU A 99 9.39 4.08 -8.44
C GLU A 99 8.20 3.34 -7.82
N ILE A 100 7.67 2.31 -8.50
CA ILE A 100 6.56 1.51 -7.97
C ILE A 100 6.99 0.75 -6.71
N THR A 101 8.19 0.18 -6.69
CA THR A 101 8.71 -0.53 -5.52
C THR A 101 8.85 0.40 -4.31
N LEU A 102 9.47 1.57 -4.49
CA LEU A 102 9.63 2.55 -3.42
C LEU A 102 8.27 3.08 -2.95
N TRP A 103 7.32 3.28 -3.88
CA TRP A 103 5.95 3.62 -3.53
C TRP A 103 5.28 2.52 -2.70
N THR A 104 5.41 1.25 -3.08
CA THR A 104 4.85 0.12 -2.31
C THR A 104 5.41 0.10 -0.88
N ILE A 105 6.69 0.44 -0.69
CA ILE A 105 7.27 0.62 0.66
C ILE A 105 6.58 1.78 1.41
N SER A 106 6.33 2.90 0.73
CA SER A 106 5.59 4.03 1.32
C SER A 106 4.15 3.64 1.71
N VAL A 107 3.47 2.87 0.85
CA VAL A 107 2.13 2.31 1.14
C VAL A 107 2.15 1.42 2.37
N PHE A 108 3.15 0.54 2.52
CA PHE A 108 3.28 -0.32 3.69
C PHE A 108 3.31 0.50 4.99
N PHE A 109 4.17 1.53 5.05
CA PHE A 109 4.28 2.37 6.25
C PHE A 109 3.06 3.26 6.46
N ALA A 110 2.44 3.77 5.41
CA ALA A 110 1.21 4.57 5.53
C ALA A 110 0.02 3.71 6.00
N GLN A 111 -0.10 2.48 5.52
CA GLN A 111 -1.07 1.50 6.00
C GLN A 111 -0.80 1.12 7.46
N MET A 112 0.46 0.96 7.86
CA MET A 112 0.85 0.72 9.25
C MET A 112 0.41 1.88 10.16
N VAL A 113 0.63 3.13 9.76
CA VAL A 113 0.20 4.31 10.54
C VAL A 113 -1.33 4.36 10.65
N LEU A 114 -2.07 4.08 9.58
CA LEU A 114 -3.54 4.01 9.63
C LEU A 114 -4.04 2.89 10.55
N LEU A 115 -3.47 1.69 10.44
CA LEU A 115 -3.83 0.56 11.30
C LEU A 115 -3.52 0.86 12.77
N TYR A 116 -2.41 1.54 13.06
CA TYR A 116 -2.11 1.97 14.42
C TYR A 116 -3.22 2.88 14.97
N GLN A 117 -3.68 3.86 14.19
CA GLN A 117 -4.73 4.79 14.63
C GLN A 117 -6.07 4.08 14.84
N LEU A 118 -6.38 3.10 13.99
CA LEU A 118 -7.63 2.34 14.08
C LEU A 118 -7.62 1.31 15.22
N MET A 119 -6.47 0.73 15.55
CA MET A 119 -6.34 -0.35 16.56
C MET A 119 -5.68 0.10 17.87
N GLN A 120 -5.22 1.34 17.95
CA GLN A 120 -4.40 1.89 19.05
C GLN A 120 -3.10 1.08 19.30
N GLY A 121 -2.57 0.43 18.25
CA GLY A 121 -1.37 -0.37 18.34
C GLY A 121 -1.05 -1.12 17.04
N THR A 122 0.18 -1.63 16.95
CA THR A 122 0.62 -2.48 15.82
C THR A 122 1.18 -3.78 16.37
N THR A 123 0.73 -4.91 15.83
CA THR A 123 1.25 -6.24 16.17
C THR A 123 2.12 -6.77 15.03
N TRP A 124 3.03 -7.69 15.35
CA TRP A 124 3.83 -8.39 14.35
C TRP A 124 2.97 -9.08 13.28
N GLN A 125 1.81 -9.61 13.67
CA GLN A 125 0.87 -10.26 12.76
C GLN A 125 0.32 -9.28 11.70
N LEU A 126 0.00 -8.04 12.08
CA LEU A 126 -0.44 -7.02 11.14
C LEU A 126 0.67 -6.61 10.17
N LEU A 127 1.91 -6.48 10.66
CA LEU A 127 3.06 -6.20 9.80
C LEU A 127 3.30 -7.33 8.80
N LEU A 128 3.19 -8.58 9.26
CA LEU A 128 3.28 -9.75 8.40
C LEU A 128 2.16 -9.77 7.35
N LEU A 129 0.92 -9.46 7.75
CA LEU A 129 -0.22 -9.36 6.84
C LEU A 129 0.02 -8.32 5.74
N LEU A 130 0.44 -7.11 6.12
CA LEU A 130 0.77 -6.04 5.16
C LEU A 130 1.89 -6.47 4.21
N ALA A 131 2.94 -7.11 4.73
CA ALA A 131 4.05 -7.58 3.94
C ALA A 131 3.59 -8.64 2.91
N VAL A 132 2.82 -9.63 3.35
CA VAL A 132 2.30 -10.69 2.49
C VAL A 132 1.39 -10.14 1.38
N LEU A 133 0.60 -9.10 1.65
CA LEU A 133 -0.28 -8.49 0.65
C LEU A 133 0.46 -7.58 -0.36
N LEU A 134 1.58 -6.96 0.05
CA LEU A 134 2.28 -5.97 -0.77
C LEU A 134 3.52 -6.53 -1.51
N ILE A 135 4.23 -7.51 -0.95
CA ILE A 135 5.39 -8.15 -1.61
C ILE A 135 5.07 -8.71 -3.01
N PRO A 136 3.91 -9.35 -3.27
CA PRO A 136 3.56 -9.85 -4.60
C PRO A 136 3.57 -8.77 -5.69
N GLN A 137 3.23 -7.53 -5.32
CA GLN A 137 3.31 -6.38 -6.22
C GLN A 137 4.76 -6.02 -6.58
N VAL A 138 5.68 -6.14 -5.62
CA VAL A 138 7.10 -5.95 -5.90
C VAL A 138 7.60 -7.07 -6.82
N ILE A 139 7.23 -8.32 -6.55
CA ILE A 139 7.61 -9.46 -7.41
C ILE A 139 7.06 -9.27 -8.84
N SER A 140 5.80 -8.86 -8.98
CA SER A 140 5.17 -8.67 -10.30
C SER A 140 5.87 -7.58 -11.13
N VAL A 141 6.35 -6.53 -10.48
CA VAL A 141 7.07 -5.40 -11.11
C VAL A 141 8.47 -5.77 -11.60
N TRP A 142 9.11 -6.76 -10.99
CA TRP A 142 10.47 -7.20 -11.36
C TRP A 142 10.51 -8.53 -12.12
N ALA A 143 9.35 -9.10 -12.46
CA ALA A 143 9.22 -10.42 -13.05
C ALA A 143 9.81 -10.57 -14.46
N ASP A 144 9.96 -9.46 -15.19
CA ASP A 144 10.66 -9.37 -16.48
C ASP A 144 12.18 -9.53 -16.34
N ARG A 145 12.75 -9.13 -15.19
CA ARG A 145 14.19 -9.22 -14.89
C ARG A 145 14.59 -10.50 -14.15
N MET A 146 13.62 -11.31 -13.75
CA MET A 146 13.85 -12.57 -13.04
C MET A 146 13.50 -13.76 -13.93
N PRO A 147 14.13 -14.95 -13.73
CA PRO A 147 13.65 -16.19 -14.35
C PRO A 147 12.19 -16.47 -13.95
N VAL A 148 11.39 -17.03 -14.87
CA VAL A 148 9.95 -17.33 -14.62
C VAL A 148 9.77 -18.18 -13.37
N TRP A 149 10.57 -19.23 -13.24
CA TRP A 149 10.49 -20.15 -12.12
C TRP A 149 10.79 -19.45 -10.79
N LEU A 150 11.72 -18.49 -10.76
CA LEU A 150 12.07 -17.76 -9.55
C LEU A 150 10.91 -16.87 -9.09
N ALA A 151 10.28 -16.14 -10.01
CA ALA A 151 9.12 -15.31 -9.70
C ALA A 151 7.94 -16.16 -9.19
N LEU A 152 7.69 -17.32 -9.80
CA LEU A 152 6.65 -18.25 -9.36
C LEU A 152 6.95 -18.82 -7.97
N ILE A 153 8.19 -19.24 -7.70
CA ILE A 153 8.60 -19.74 -6.38
C ILE A 153 8.43 -18.65 -5.32
N MET A 154 8.82 -17.40 -5.60
CA MET A 154 8.65 -16.30 -4.66
C MET A 154 7.17 -16.02 -4.37
N LEU A 155 6.31 -15.98 -5.40
CA LEU A 155 4.86 -15.81 -5.22
C LEU A 155 4.25 -16.96 -4.42
N ALA A 156 4.62 -18.20 -4.73
CA ALA A 156 4.17 -19.38 -4.01
C ALA A 156 4.62 -19.34 -2.55
N ALA A 157 5.88 -18.97 -2.28
CA ALA A 157 6.39 -18.84 -0.92
C ALA A 157 5.61 -17.79 -0.11
N VAL A 158 5.33 -16.62 -0.69
CA VAL A 158 4.51 -15.58 -0.02
C VAL A 158 3.10 -16.09 0.27
N ALA A 159 2.46 -16.78 -0.68
CA ALA A 159 1.13 -17.36 -0.51
C ALA A 159 1.11 -18.45 0.58
N VAL A 160 2.10 -19.35 0.57
CA VAL A 160 2.26 -20.42 1.57
C VAL A 160 2.50 -19.82 2.96
N ILE A 161 3.41 -18.85 3.09
CA ILE A 161 3.66 -18.16 4.36
C ILE A 161 2.37 -17.49 4.85
N GLY A 162 1.66 -16.76 3.97
CA GLY A 162 0.40 -16.11 4.31
C GLY A 162 -0.67 -17.07 4.81
N TYR A 163 -0.82 -18.22 4.15
CA TYR A 163 -1.81 -19.24 4.52
C TYR A 163 -1.46 -19.94 5.84
N PHE A 164 -0.24 -20.48 5.96
CA PHE A 164 0.17 -21.22 7.16
C PHE A 164 0.35 -20.35 8.41
N SER A 165 0.58 -19.04 8.25
CA SER A 165 0.58 -18.08 9.35
C SER A 165 -0.81 -17.58 9.75
N GLY A 166 -1.88 -18.10 9.12
CA GLY A 166 -3.26 -17.70 9.36
C GLY A 166 -3.60 -16.29 8.89
N GLN A 167 -2.72 -15.65 8.12
CA GLN A 167 -2.97 -14.29 7.63
C GLN A 167 -3.91 -14.29 6.43
N LEU A 168 -3.76 -15.25 5.50
CA LEU A 168 -4.58 -15.39 4.30
C LEU A 168 -5.47 -16.64 4.32
N THR A 169 -6.65 -16.54 3.72
CA THR A 169 -7.46 -17.70 3.32
C THR A 169 -6.89 -18.33 2.05
N LEU A 170 -7.29 -19.56 1.73
CA LEU A 170 -6.88 -20.22 0.49
C LEU A 170 -7.34 -19.44 -0.75
N ILE A 171 -8.54 -18.86 -0.70
CA ILE A 171 -9.09 -18.01 -1.77
C ILE A 171 -8.24 -16.75 -1.94
N ALA A 172 -7.90 -16.06 -0.86
CA ALA A 172 -7.05 -14.86 -0.92
C ALA A 172 -5.65 -15.19 -1.44
N ALA A 173 -5.06 -16.31 -1.00
CA ALA A 173 -3.76 -16.76 -1.48
C ALA A 173 -3.76 -17.06 -2.99
N GLY A 174 -4.78 -17.77 -3.49
CA GLY A 174 -4.93 -18.05 -4.91
C GLY A 174 -5.14 -16.77 -5.74
N ALA A 175 -6.03 -15.89 -5.29
CA ALA A 175 -6.29 -14.61 -5.96
C ALA A 175 -5.04 -13.72 -6.03
N LEU A 176 -4.27 -13.67 -4.95
CA LEU A 176 -3.00 -12.93 -4.88
C LEU A 176 -2.00 -13.43 -5.92
N VAL A 177 -1.84 -14.75 -6.06
CA VAL A 177 -0.95 -15.33 -7.08
C VAL A 177 -1.44 -15.02 -8.49
N VAL A 178 -2.73 -15.20 -8.76
CA VAL A 178 -3.33 -14.96 -10.08
C VAL A 178 -3.23 -13.49 -10.49
N ILE A 179 -3.58 -12.56 -9.59
CA ILE A 179 -3.52 -11.12 -9.86
C ILE A 179 -2.07 -10.66 -10.01
N ALA A 180 -1.14 -11.14 -9.18
CA ALA A 180 0.27 -10.82 -9.32
C ALA A 180 0.87 -11.35 -10.64
N ALA A 181 0.46 -12.55 -11.08
CA ALA A 181 0.85 -13.10 -12.36
C ALA A 181 0.24 -12.31 -13.54
N ALA A 182 -1.04 -11.95 -13.47
CA ALA A 182 -1.73 -11.18 -14.51
C ALA A 182 -1.21 -9.74 -14.63
N SER A 183 -0.79 -9.14 -13.51
CA SER A 183 -0.19 -7.80 -13.46
C SER A 183 1.33 -7.81 -13.65
N SER A 184 1.92 -8.97 -13.95
CA SER A 184 3.37 -9.12 -14.14
C SER A 184 3.88 -8.27 -15.30
N THR A 185 5.06 -7.68 -15.12
CA THR A 185 5.76 -6.91 -16.16
C THR A 185 6.19 -7.76 -17.35
N ARG A 186 6.22 -9.08 -17.17
CA ARG A 186 6.42 -10.05 -18.24
C ARG A 186 5.23 -10.11 -19.21
N VAL A 187 4.02 -9.84 -18.72
CA VAL A 187 2.77 -9.93 -19.48
C VAL A 187 2.32 -8.54 -19.93
N LEU A 188 2.43 -7.54 -19.06
CA LEU A 188 1.96 -6.18 -19.30
C LEU A 188 3.10 -5.18 -19.16
N LYS A 189 3.05 -4.09 -19.94
CA LYS A 189 3.99 -2.98 -19.73
C LYS A 189 3.80 -2.39 -18.33
N VAL A 190 4.91 -2.05 -17.68
CA VAL A 190 4.93 -1.43 -16.34
C VAL A 190 3.99 -0.22 -16.34
N ASN A 191 2.98 -0.24 -15.47
CA ASN A 191 2.03 0.86 -15.34
C ASN A 191 1.61 1.04 -13.88
N ALA A 192 1.89 2.22 -13.33
CA ALA A 192 1.60 2.55 -11.94
C ALA A 192 0.10 2.45 -11.60
N ASN A 193 -0.79 2.82 -12.53
CA ASN A 193 -2.23 2.75 -12.31
C ASN A 193 -2.72 1.29 -12.21
N LEU A 194 -2.22 0.43 -13.10
CA LEU A 194 -2.57 -1.00 -13.06
C LEU A 194 -2.05 -1.68 -11.80
N GLN A 195 -0.83 -1.33 -11.38
CA GLN A 195 -0.26 -1.88 -10.15
C GLN A 195 -1.02 -1.41 -8.90
N ALA A 196 -1.38 -0.12 -8.81
CA ALA A 196 -2.21 0.38 -7.72
C ALA A 196 -3.58 -0.31 -7.68
N LEU A 197 -4.23 -0.46 -8.85
CA LEU A 197 -5.50 -1.16 -8.97
C LEU A 197 -5.39 -2.64 -8.56
N ALA A 198 -4.34 -3.34 -9.01
CA ALA A 198 -4.09 -4.73 -8.63
C ALA A 198 -3.96 -4.89 -7.11
N SER A 199 -3.23 -3.99 -6.46
CA SER A 199 -3.09 -3.99 -4.99
C SER A 199 -4.42 -3.71 -4.28
N VAL A 200 -5.23 -2.78 -4.80
CA VAL A 200 -6.59 -2.50 -4.29
C VAL A 200 -7.48 -3.75 -4.42
N LEU A 201 -7.47 -4.42 -5.58
CA LEU A 201 -8.26 -5.63 -5.82
C LEU A 201 -7.85 -6.78 -4.89
N ILE A 202 -6.55 -7.00 -4.69
CA ILE A 202 -6.03 -8.00 -3.74
C ILE A 202 -6.56 -7.70 -2.33
N GLY A 203 -6.50 -6.44 -1.88
CA GLY A 203 -7.02 -6.03 -0.58
C GLY A 203 -8.53 -6.28 -0.43
N VAL A 204 -9.33 -5.96 -1.45
CA VAL A 204 -10.78 -6.21 -1.45
C VAL A 204 -11.10 -7.69 -1.40
N ILE A 205 -10.47 -8.51 -2.26
CA ILE A 205 -10.69 -9.96 -2.30
C ILE A 205 -10.27 -10.59 -0.97
N PHE A 206 -9.16 -10.15 -0.39
CA PHE A 206 -8.71 -10.58 0.92
C PHE A 206 -9.81 -10.37 1.98
N ILE A 207 -10.36 -9.15 2.08
CA ILE A 207 -11.42 -8.84 3.04
C ILE A 207 -12.68 -9.67 2.77
N LEU A 208 -13.13 -9.74 1.51
CA LEU A 208 -14.31 -10.52 1.14
C LEU A 208 -14.16 -12.00 1.47
N SER A 209 -12.97 -12.57 1.26
CA SER A 209 -12.71 -13.97 1.60
C SER A 209 -12.79 -14.22 3.12
N ARG A 210 -12.29 -13.30 3.94
CA ARG A 210 -12.39 -13.42 5.41
C ARG A 210 -13.82 -13.32 5.93
N LEU A 211 -14.68 -12.58 5.24
CA LEU A 211 -16.09 -12.45 5.63
C LEU A 211 -16.91 -13.71 5.34
N HIS A 212 -16.49 -14.53 4.36
CA HIS A 212 -17.26 -15.69 3.90
C HIS A 212 -16.66 -17.05 4.33
N GLY A 213 -15.45 -17.07 4.90
CA GLY A 213 -14.76 -18.30 5.32
C GLY A 213 -14.01 -18.97 4.18
#